data_AF-A0AAD3WCX1-F1
#
_entry.id   AF-A0AAD3WCX1-F1
#
_cell.length_a   1.000
_cell.length_b   1.000
_cell.length_c   1.000
_cell.angle_alpha   90.00
_cell.angle_beta   90.00
_cell.angle_gamma   90.00
#
_symmetry.space_group_name_H-M   'P 1'
#
loop_
_entity.id
_entity.type
_entity.pdbx_description
1 polymer ?
#
loop_
_entity_poly.entity_id
_entity_poly.type
_entity_poly.pdbx_seq_one_letter_code
_entity_poly.pdbx_strand_id
1 'polypeptide(L)'
;MATSVAQLTKGIRDTWSKLGRTQRIIIMASVATVFVLCVLALIFSSRGNRYEILWSNLDLQDAGAIVDELERQGIPYELADGGRTIKIPSQEVHRTRLSLASQGLPSSGIVGFESIQGNSIWATDFERRVQYTRALSGELVRTIKSISGVRDARVHIVIPESTVFATLRTPSTAAVLLDLVPGKELGRDTVRGIMNLVARSVEGLSPDDVTVMDTSGRLLSQELRNDALGGGATTAAFEMTSRVERELESRLLATLTPVLGPGNVVCQVRATLNLDQVRIVDDEYTSDPQGVLRSTQQVTETYQGTGTPVGGVAGGLDVPTYGTAGQGQSQYQRTETITNYEVNRRTTETIVTPGTIKNLSVAVMVNKELDDDSRSLITQAVTAALGLDPLREDRISVIGMPFDTSLADVIQGGMTPPEPSFPRIYIYAIAVAAALIIGTIILLIMRRRRAEAVEVAPEPLLVAEEAPSLSPDLLSRQKVREDIERMARVNPAAVAALIKTWLLEDEY
;
A
#
# COMPACT_ATOMS: atom_id res chain seq x y z
N MET A 1 -18.59 -76.44 16.82
CA MET A 1 -17.56 -75.43 16.48
C MET A 1 -16.15 -75.87 16.89
N ALA A 2 -15.91 -76.34 18.13
CA ALA A 2 -14.55 -76.69 18.61
C ALA A 2 -13.89 -77.91 17.91
N THR A 3 -14.67 -78.89 17.45
CA THR A 3 -14.14 -80.09 16.77
C THR A 3 -13.73 -79.83 15.31
N SER A 4 -14.31 -78.84 14.66
CA SER A 4 -13.98 -78.43 13.28
C SER A 4 -12.63 -77.71 13.21
N VAL A 5 -12.37 -76.80 14.15
CA VAL A 5 -11.09 -76.05 14.23
C VAL A 5 -9.91 -76.99 14.57
N ALA A 6 -10.14 -78.02 15.38
CA ALA A 6 -9.13 -79.02 15.72
C ALA A 6 -8.77 -79.96 14.54
N GLN A 7 -9.73 -80.24 13.64
CA GLN A 7 -9.48 -81.02 12.43
C GLN A 7 -8.78 -80.20 11.32
N LEU A 8 -9.16 -78.93 11.16
CA LEU A 8 -8.49 -77.98 10.26
C LEU A 8 -7.01 -77.77 10.65
N THR A 9 -6.73 -77.59 11.93
CA THR A 9 -5.34 -77.40 12.42
C THR A 9 -4.49 -78.66 12.30
N LYS A 10 -5.07 -79.86 12.44
CA LYS A 10 -4.37 -81.13 12.18
C LYS A 10 -4.09 -81.35 10.69
N GLY A 11 -5.05 -81.06 9.81
CA GLY A 11 -4.88 -81.16 8.35
C GLY A 11 -3.81 -80.20 7.80
N ILE A 12 -3.77 -78.97 8.33
CA ILE A 12 -2.73 -77.99 7.98
C ILE A 12 -1.36 -78.43 8.50
N ARG A 13 -1.27 -78.99 9.72
CA ARG A 13 0.02 -79.45 10.28
C ARG A 13 0.57 -80.68 9.55
N ASP A 14 -0.29 -81.61 9.12
CA ASP A 14 0.12 -82.84 8.42
C ASP A 14 0.44 -82.62 6.93
N THR A 15 -0.18 -81.64 6.29
CA THR A 15 0.22 -81.17 4.96
C THR A 15 1.49 -80.32 5.02
N TRP A 16 1.67 -79.53 6.08
CA TRP A 16 2.90 -78.76 6.29
C TRP A 16 4.11 -79.67 6.50
N SER A 17 3.99 -80.76 7.27
CA SER A 17 5.08 -81.70 7.55
C SER A 17 5.56 -82.47 6.32
N LYS A 18 4.69 -82.72 5.32
CA LYS A 18 5.00 -83.45 4.07
C LYS A 18 5.56 -82.57 2.95
N LEU A 19 5.52 -81.24 3.09
CA LEU A 19 6.06 -80.30 2.11
C LEU A 19 7.57 -80.09 2.26
N GLY A 20 8.31 -80.17 1.15
CA GLY A 20 9.75 -79.88 1.11
C GLY A 20 10.08 -78.45 1.56
N ARG A 21 11.29 -78.21 2.09
CA ARG A 21 11.72 -76.90 2.62
C ARG A 21 11.50 -75.75 1.62
N THR A 22 11.68 -75.99 0.32
CA THR A 22 11.44 -75.02 -0.76
C THR A 22 9.97 -74.67 -0.93
N GLN A 23 9.06 -75.64 -0.78
CA GLN A 23 7.61 -75.46 -0.94
C GLN A 23 7.01 -74.67 0.23
N ARG A 24 7.50 -74.89 1.46
CA ARG A 24 7.11 -74.10 2.65
C ARG A 24 7.50 -72.62 2.53
N ILE A 25 8.68 -72.35 1.97
CA ILE A 25 9.15 -70.97 1.77
C ILE A 25 8.29 -70.23 0.74
N ILE A 26 7.88 -70.91 -0.35
CA ILE A 26 7.03 -70.30 -1.38
C ILE A 26 5.64 -69.95 -0.82
N ILE A 27 5.04 -70.84 -0.03
CA ILE A 27 3.72 -70.59 0.58
C ILE A 27 3.79 -69.46 1.62
N MET A 28 4.83 -69.43 2.46
CA MET A 28 5.04 -68.33 3.41
C MET A 28 5.24 -66.98 2.67
N ALA A 29 5.99 -66.99 1.58
CA ALA A 29 6.19 -65.79 0.77
C ALA A 29 4.89 -65.30 0.13
N SER A 30 4.07 -66.19 -0.46
CA SER A 30 2.80 -65.79 -1.07
C SER A 30 1.81 -65.24 -0.04
N VAL A 31 1.74 -65.85 1.15
CA VAL A 31 0.87 -65.37 2.23
C VAL A 31 1.33 -63.99 2.72
N ALA A 32 2.65 -63.78 2.85
CA ALA A 32 3.19 -62.47 3.21
C ALA A 32 2.91 -61.40 2.15
N THR A 33 3.01 -61.72 0.86
CA THR A 33 2.70 -60.76 -0.23
C THR A 33 1.23 -60.38 -0.25
N VAL A 34 0.31 -61.34 -0.08
CA VAL A 34 -1.13 -61.08 -0.01
C VAL A 34 -1.46 -60.24 1.23
N PHE A 35 -0.84 -60.51 2.37
CA PHE A 35 -1.02 -59.72 3.58
C PHE A 35 -0.57 -58.26 3.38
N VAL A 36 0.60 -58.03 2.76
CA VAL A 36 1.11 -56.69 2.46
C VAL A 36 0.19 -55.94 1.48
N LEU A 37 -0.32 -56.61 0.44
CA LEU A 37 -1.29 -56.01 -0.49
C LEU A 37 -2.61 -55.64 0.18
N CYS A 38 -3.13 -56.49 1.07
CA CYS A 38 -4.33 -56.18 1.85
C CYS A 38 -4.12 -54.97 2.78
N VAL A 39 -2.97 -54.89 3.44
CA VAL A 39 -2.62 -53.74 4.30
C VAL A 39 -2.50 -52.45 3.47
N LEU A 40 -1.86 -52.51 2.30
CA LEU A 40 -1.77 -51.37 1.38
C LEU A 40 -3.15 -50.92 0.86
N ALA A 41 -4.02 -51.86 0.51
CA ALA A 41 -5.37 -51.57 0.05
C ALA A 41 -6.22 -50.92 1.17
N LEU A 42 -6.07 -51.39 2.42
CA LEU A 42 -6.71 -50.80 3.60
C LEU A 42 -6.23 -49.37 3.86
N ILE A 43 -4.92 -49.11 3.73
CA ILE A 43 -4.34 -47.76 3.89
C ILE A 43 -4.79 -46.82 2.77
N PHE A 44 -4.92 -47.31 1.54
CA PHE A 44 -5.44 -46.51 0.42
C PHE A 44 -6.93 -46.21 0.56
N SER A 45 -7.71 -47.18 1.04
CA SER A 45 -9.15 -47.01 1.25
C SER A 45 -9.49 -46.13 2.45
N SER A 46 -8.59 -45.98 3.44
CA SER A 46 -8.81 -45.15 4.63
C SER A 46 -8.45 -43.67 4.43
N ARG A 47 -8.07 -43.24 3.22
CA ARG A 47 -8.00 -41.81 2.86
C ARG A 47 -9.42 -41.27 2.68
N GLY A 48 -10.19 -41.21 3.78
CA GLY A 48 -11.49 -40.54 3.78
C GLY A 48 -11.34 -39.09 3.34
N ASN A 49 -12.21 -38.64 2.44
CA ASN A 49 -12.30 -37.24 2.02
C ASN A 49 -12.48 -36.37 3.26
N ARG A 50 -11.42 -35.67 3.68
CA ARG A 50 -11.52 -34.70 4.77
C ARG A 50 -12.31 -33.51 4.23
N TYR A 51 -13.47 -33.25 4.80
CA TYR A 51 -14.25 -32.07 4.49
C TYR A 51 -13.68 -30.88 5.25
N GLU A 52 -13.50 -29.78 4.54
CA GLU A 52 -13.01 -28.52 5.07
C GLU A 52 -14.01 -27.40 4.75
N ILE A 53 -14.05 -26.38 5.59
CA ILE A 53 -15.02 -25.29 5.49
C ILE A 53 -14.71 -24.47 4.23
N LEU A 54 -15.64 -24.44 3.28
CA LEU A 54 -15.58 -23.58 2.11
C LEU A 54 -15.88 -22.14 2.52
N TRP A 55 -17.02 -21.92 3.17
CA TRP A 55 -17.46 -20.66 3.78
C TRP A 55 -18.27 -20.92 5.06
N SER A 56 -18.26 -19.94 5.96
CA SER A 56 -19.02 -19.91 7.21
C SER A 56 -19.75 -18.58 7.34
N ASN A 57 -20.87 -18.57 8.07
CA ASN A 57 -21.69 -17.38 8.31
C ASN A 57 -22.27 -16.74 7.02
N LEU A 58 -22.65 -17.58 6.06
CA LEU A 58 -23.36 -17.13 4.87
C LEU A 58 -24.80 -16.73 5.21
N ASP A 59 -25.33 -15.77 4.47
CA ASP A 59 -26.78 -15.57 4.43
C ASP A 59 -27.45 -16.73 3.67
N LEU A 60 -28.72 -17.01 3.96
CA LEU A 60 -29.45 -18.14 3.37
C LEU A 60 -29.54 -18.04 1.84
N GLN A 61 -29.62 -16.82 1.31
CA GLN A 61 -29.66 -16.57 -0.12
C GLN A 61 -28.32 -16.90 -0.80
N ASP A 62 -27.20 -16.47 -0.20
CA ASP A 62 -25.86 -16.79 -0.72
C ASP A 62 -25.53 -18.28 -0.59
N ALA A 63 -25.96 -18.90 0.52
CA ALA A 63 -25.81 -20.32 0.73
C ALA A 63 -26.53 -21.13 -0.36
N GLY A 64 -27.75 -20.73 -0.74
CA GLY A 64 -28.50 -21.36 -1.84
C GLY A 64 -27.77 -21.22 -3.18
N ALA A 65 -27.34 -20.01 -3.54
CA ALA A 65 -26.63 -19.77 -4.80
C ALA A 65 -25.29 -20.54 -4.90
N ILE A 66 -24.56 -20.67 -3.79
CA ILE A 66 -23.33 -21.46 -3.73
C ILE A 66 -23.64 -22.95 -3.86
N VAL A 67 -24.69 -23.46 -3.21
CA VAL A 67 -25.11 -24.87 -3.32
C VAL A 67 -25.49 -25.23 -4.74
N ASP A 68 -26.28 -24.38 -5.42
CA ASP A 68 -26.68 -24.60 -6.82
C ASP A 68 -25.47 -24.73 -7.76
N GLU A 69 -24.43 -23.92 -7.54
CA GLU A 69 -23.20 -23.99 -8.33
C GLU A 69 -22.33 -25.20 -7.97
N LEU A 70 -22.25 -25.57 -6.68
CA LEU A 70 -21.57 -26.81 -6.26
C LEU A 70 -22.23 -28.05 -6.87
N GLU A 71 -23.57 -28.09 -6.93
CA GLU A 71 -24.32 -29.15 -7.61
C GLU A 71 -24.05 -29.19 -9.10
N ARG A 72 -24.02 -28.02 -9.77
CA ARG A 72 -23.69 -27.91 -11.19
C ARG A 72 -22.29 -28.42 -11.51
N GLN A 73 -21.31 -28.16 -10.64
CA GLN A 73 -19.94 -28.62 -10.77
C GLN A 73 -19.73 -30.07 -10.32
N GLY A 74 -20.76 -30.72 -9.77
CA GLY A 74 -20.70 -32.09 -9.26
C GLY A 74 -19.81 -32.25 -8.03
N ILE A 75 -19.62 -31.18 -7.25
CA ILE A 75 -18.76 -31.17 -6.07
C ILE A 75 -19.59 -31.62 -4.86
N PRO A 76 -19.20 -32.70 -4.15
CA PRO A 76 -19.94 -33.13 -2.97
C PRO A 76 -19.78 -32.10 -1.85
N TYR A 77 -20.88 -31.78 -1.17
CA TYR A 77 -20.91 -30.76 -0.11
C TYR A 77 -21.63 -31.27 1.14
N GLU A 78 -21.30 -30.67 2.29
CA GLU A 78 -22.01 -30.86 3.55
C GLU A 78 -22.45 -29.50 4.11
N LEU A 79 -23.70 -29.42 4.54
CA LEU A 79 -24.26 -28.24 5.20
C LEU A 79 -24.15 -28.38 6.72
N ALA A 80 -23.64 -27.34 7.38
CA ALA A 80 -23.56 -27.21 8.83
C ALA A 80 -24.21 -25.90 9.28
N ASP A 81 -24.43 -25.75 10.59
CA ASP A 81 -24.96 -24.52 11.22
C ASP A 81 -26.28 -24.03 10.59
N GLY A 82 -27.22 -24.96 10.34
CA GLY A 82 -28.52 -24.64 9.75
C GLY A 82 -28.45 -24.17 8.29
N GLY A 83 -27.40 -24.52 7.55
CA GLY A 83 -27.20 -24.13 6.15
C GLY A 83 -26.34 -22.89 5.95
N ARG A 84 -25.83 -22.27 7.03
CA ARG A 84 -24.97 -21.07 6.97
C ARG A 84 -23.48 -21.39 6.80
N THR A 85 -23.12 -22.67 6.90
CA THR A 85 -21.75 -23.16 6.73
C THR A 85 -21.75 -24.28 5.70
N ILE A 86 -20.90 -24.15 4.67
CA ILE A 86 -20.76 -25.14 3.59
C ILE A 86 -19.37 -25.75 3.67
N LYS A 87 -19.28 -27.08 3.70
CA LYS A 87 -18.02 -27.83 3.70
C LYS A 87 -17.89 -28.65 2.42
N ILE A 88 -16.69 -28.73 1.86
CA ILE A 88 -16.38 -29.53 0.66
C ILE A 88 -15.06 -30.31 0.87
N PRO A 89 -14.72 -31.30 0.03
CA PRO A 89 -13.44 -32.02 0.14
C PRO A 89 -12.24 -31.07 0.12
N SER A 90 -11.28 -31.29 1.03
CA SER A 90 -10.12 -30.42 1.25
C SER A 90 -9.25 -30.20 0.00
N GLN A 91 -9.30 -31.13 -0.96
CA GLN A 91 -8.57 -31.00 -2.23
C GLN A 91 -9.17 -29.95 -3.18
N GLU A 92 -10.46 -29.62 -3.01
CA GLU A 92 -11.20 -28.75 -3.92
C GLU A 92 -11.44 -27.35 -3.36
N VAL A 93 -11.33 -27.15 -2.04
CA VAL A 93 -11.59 -25.87 -1.34
C VAL A 93 -11.03 -24.65 -2.06
N HIS A 94 -9.73 -24.63 -2.35
CA HIS A 94 -9.09 -23.47 -2.96
C HIS A 94 -9.53 -23.24 -4.42
N ARG A 95 -9.71 -24.32 -5.20
CA ARG A 95 -10.17 -24.22 -6.59
C ARG A 95 -11.61 -23.70 -6.66
N THR A 96 -12.46 -24.23 -5.79
CA THR A 96 -13.88 -23.88 -5.72
C THR A 96 -14.08 -22.46 -5.20
N ARG A 97 -13.29 -22.00 -4.22
CA ARG A 97 -13.28 -20.58 -3.80
C ARG A 97 -12.95 -19.64 -4.96
N LEU A 98 -11.92 -19.98 -5.74
CA LEU A 98 -11.54 -19.17 -6.90
C LEU A 98 -12.64 -19.16 -7.97
N SER A 99 -13.26 -20.31 -8.22
CA SER A 99 -14.37 -20.44 -9.18
C SER A 99 -15.63 -19.70 -8.75
N LEU A 100 -15.95 -19.68 -7.45
CA LEU A 100 -17.13 -18.98 -6.95
C LEU A 100 -16.89 -17.47 -6.89
N ALA A 101 -15.67 -17.06 -6.54
CA ALA A 101 -15.26 -15.65 -6.60
C ALA A 101 -15.30 -15.09 -8.03
N SER A 102 -14.92 -15.86 -9.06
CA SER A 102 -15.01 -15.41 -10.46
C SER A 102 -16.46 -15.24 -10.94
N GLN A 103 -17.42 -15.86 -10.25
CA GLN A 103 -18.85 -15.74 -10.50
C GLN A 103 -19.53 -14.69 -9.60
N GLY A 104 -18.77 -14.00 -8.73
CA GLY A 104 -19.29 -12.99 -7.82
C GLY A 104 -20.05 -13.56 -6.60
N LEU A 105 -19.83 -14.83 -6.27
CA LEU A 105 -20.39 -15.48 -5.08
C LEU A 105 -19.36 -15.56 -3.94
N PRO A 106 -19.79 -15.38 -2.68
CA PRO A 106 -21.12 -14.97 -2.23
C PRO A 106 -21.45 -13.52 -2.64
N SER A 107 -22.72 -13.23 -2.89
CA SER A 107 -23.15 -11.86 -3.10
C SER A 107 -22.97 -11.11 -1.78
N SER A 108 -22.45 -9.89 -1.80
CA SER A 108 -22.00 -9.20 -0.57
C SER A 108 -23.15 -8.80 0.39
N GLY A 109 -24.37 -9.32 0.23
CA GLY A 109 -25.58 -8.91 0.95
C GLY A 109 -26.01 -7.45 0.69
N ILE A 110 -25.30 -6.72 -0.17
CA ILE A 110 -25.54 -5.31 -0.49
C ILE A 110 -26.32 -5.25 -1.80
N VAL A 111 -27.57 -4.80 -1.70
CA VAL A 111 -28.49 -4.62 -2.82
C VAL A 111 -28.11 -3.35 -3.61
N GLY A 112 -27.51 -3.51 -4.79
CA GLY A 112 -27.14 -2.42 -5.71
C GLY A 112 -28.13 -2.22 -6.86
N PHE A 113 -27.64 -1.67 -7.99
CA PHE A 113 -28.46 -1.43 -9.20
C PHE A 113 -28.94 -2.72 -9.88
N GLU A 114 -28.34 -3.87 -9.56
CA GLU A 114 -28.81 -5.19 -9.99
C GLU A 114 -30.27 -5.47 -9.56
N SER A 115 -30.73 -4.87 -8.46
CA SER A 115 -32.11 -5.04 -7.97
C SER A 115 -33.18 -4.33 -8.81
N ILE A 116 -32.77 -3.40 -9.68
CA ILE A 116 -33.68 -2.68 -10.58
C ILE A 116 -33.99 -3.54 -11.82
N GLN A 117 -33.15 -4.53 -12.13
CA GLN A 117 -33.32 -5.44 -13.26
C GLN A 117 -34.35 -6.52 -12.94
N GLY A 118 -35.62 -6.21 -13.17
CA GLY A 118 -36.74 -7.13 -12.98
C GLY A 118 -38.12 -6.48 -12.95
N ASN A 119 -38.21 -5.17 -13.24
CA ASN A 119 -39.44 -4.44 -12.97
C ASN A 119 -40.62 -4.86 -13.86
N SER A 120 -41.71 -5.16 -13.14
CA SER A 120 -43.08 -5.16 -13.62
C SER A 120 -43.39 -3.84 -14.35
N ILE A 121 -44.00 -3.94 -15.53
CA ILE A 121 -44.49 -2.80 -16.33
C ILE A 121 -45.47 -1.90 -15.52
N TRP A 122 -45.98 -2.40 -14.40
CA TRP A 122 -46.99 -1.75 -13.56
C TRP A 122 -46.43 -0.93 -12.38
N ALA A 123 -45.12 -0.69 -12.30
CA ALA A 123 -44.50 0.03 -11.17
C ALA A 123 -44.79 1.55 -11.17
N THR A 124 -45.18 2.06 -10.00
CA THR A 124 -45.45 3.50 -9.79
C THR A 124 -44.16 4.35 -9.75
N ASP A 125 -44.27 5.67 -9.98
CA ASP A 125 -43.13 6.59 -9.85
C ASP A 125 -42.51 6.59 -8.45
N PHE A 126 -43.35 6.44 -7.41
CA PHE A 126 -42.89 6.33 -6.02
C PHE A 126 -42.05 5.06 -5.80
N GLU A 127 -42.54 3.91 -6.25
CA GLU A 127 -41.80 2.63 -6.15
C GLU A 127 -40.47 2.70 -6.89
N ARG A 128 -40.46 3.24 -8.13
CA ARG A 128 -39.23 3.43 -8.90
C ARG A 128 -38.22 4.31 -8.17
N ARG A 129 -38.67 5.40 -7.52
CA ARG A 129 -37.81 6.27 -6.73
C ARG A 129 -37.24 5.55 -5.51
N VAL A 130 -38.06 4.84 -4.75
CA VAL A 130 -37.61 4.07 -3.57
C VAL A 130 -36.58 3.01 -3.98
N GLN A 131 -36.82 2.30 -5.08
CA GLN A 131 -35.87 1.34 -5.64
C GLN A 131 -34.56 2.02 -6.06
N TYR A 132 -34.63 3.15 -6.78
CA TYR A 132 -33.46 3.93 -7.17
C TYR A 132 -32.63 4.39 -5.96
N THR A 133 -33.27 4.95 -4.93
CA THR A 133 -32.56 5.39 -3.71
C THR A 133 -31.94 4.21 -2.97
N ARG A 134 -32.62 3.06 -2.89
CA ARG A 134 -32.06 1.84 -2.28
C ARG A 134 -30.84 1.33 -3.02
N ALA A 135 -30.91 1.26 -4.35
CA ALA A 135 -29.80 0.85 -5.20
C ALA A 135 -28.61 1.80 -5.08
N LEU A 136 -28.85 3.11 -5.11
CA LEU A 136 -27.82 4.15 -4.96
C LEU A 136 -27.13 4.05 -3.58
N SER A 137 -27.89 3.90 -2.50
CA SER A 137 -27.37 3.64 -1.16
C SER A 137 -26.49 2.39 -1.14
N GLY A 138 -26.92 1.30 -1.79
CA GLY A 138 -26.15 0.07 -1.89
C GLY A 138 -24.82 0.22 -2.61
N GLU A 139 -24.79 0.89 -3.77
CA GLU A 139 -23.52 1.16 -4.48
C GLU A 139 -22.57 2.05 -3.69
N LEU A 140 -23.11 3.05 -2.98
CA LEU A 140 -22.30 3.90 -2.12
C LEU A 140 -21.70 3.10 -0.97
N VAL A 141 -22.46 2.20 -0.34
CA VAL A 141 -21.94 1.26 0.66
C VAL A 141 -20.83 0.40 0.07
N ARG A 142 -21.04 -0.18 -1.12
CA ARG A 142 -20.04 -1.03 -1.80
C ARG A 142 -18.75 -0.26 -2.07
N THR A 143 -18.85 0.98 -2.53
CA THR A 143 -17.68 1.83 -2.82
C THR A 143 -16.97 2.25 -1.54
N ILE A 144 -17.70 2.69 -0.50
CA ILE A 144 -17.10 3.10 0.77
C ILE A 144 -16.41 1.93 1.48
N LYS A 145 -16.97 0.70 1.40
CA LYS A 145 -16.33 -0.52 1.95
C LYS A 145 -15.02 -0.88 1.26
N SER A 146 -14.78 -0.40 0.03
CA SER A 146 -13.49 -0.61 -0.66
C SER A 146 -12.36 0.27 -0.09
N ILE A 147 -12.69 1.28 0.71
CA ILE A 147 -11.72 2.20 1.32
C ILE A 147 -10.97 1.47 2.46
N SER A 148 -9.64 1.56 2.43
CA SER A 148 -8.80 0.95 3.47
C SER A 148 -9.14 1.50 4.86
N GLY A 149 -9.44 0.59 5.78
CA GLY A 149 -9.81 0.92 7.16
C GLY A 149 -11.31 0.88 7.43
N VAL A 150 -12.15 0.79 6.40
CA VAL A 150 -13.60 0.56 6.54
C VAL A 150 -13.87 -0.94 6.47
N ARG A 151 -14.47 -1.52 7.51
CA ARG A 151 -14.93 -2.91 7.52
C ARG A 151 -16.34 -3.02 6.95
N ASP A 152 -17.23 -2.14 7.40
CA ASP A 152 -18.60 -2.08 6.93
C ASP A 152 -19.08 -0.63 6.87
N ALA A 153 -20.11 -0.38 6.07
CA ALA A 153 -20.69 0.96 5.94
C ALA A 153 -22.20 0.88 5.77
N ARG A 154 -22.91 1.89 6.26
CA ARG A 154 -24.34 2.08 6.00
C ARG A 154 -24.58 3.51 5.54
N VAL A 155 -25.33 3.67 4.46
CA VAL A 155 -25.61 4.97 3.85
C VAL A 155 -27.10 5.17 3.74
N HIS A 156 -27.62 6.18 4.45
CA HIS A 156 -29.00 6.62 4.37
C HIS A 156 -29.06 7.94 3.61
N ILE A 157 -29.88 8.00 2.57
CA ILE A 157 -30.01 9.15 1.67
C ILE A 157 -31.46 9.57 1.69
N VAL A 158 -31.70 10.88 1.83
CA VAL A 158 -33.03 11.49 1.73
C VAL A 158 -33.02 12.42 0.54
N ILE A 159 -33.79 12.08 -0.49
CA ILE A 159 -33.98 12.90 -1.69
C ILE A 159 -35.42 13.44 -1.66
N PRO A 160 -35.63 14.75 -1.44
CA PRO A 160 -36.97 15.33 -1.34
C PRO A 160 -37.73 15.31 -2.68
N GLU A 161 -39.06 15.40 -2.60
CA GLU A 161 -39.89 15.47 -3.81
C GLU A 161 -39.85 16.84 -4.46
N SER A 162 -39.60 16.87 -5.78
CA SER A 162 -39.70 18.08 -6.58
C SER A 162 -41.17 18.40 -6.84
N THR A 163 -41.73 19.36 -6.14
CA THR A 163 -43.07 19.88 -6.45
C THR A 163 -42.95 21.12 -7.34
N VAL A 164 -43.82 21.21 -8.36
CA VAL A 164 -43.82 22.34 -9.33
C VAL A 164 -44.25 23.66 -8.67
N PHE A 165 -44.81 23.59 -7.46
CA PHE A 165 -45.37 24.70 -6.71
C PHE A 165 -44.49 25.15 -5.51
N ALA A 166 -43.37 24.48 -5.24
CA ALA A 166 -42.49 24.89 -4.16
C ALA A 166 -41.53 26.01 -4.61
N THR A 167 -41.65 27.17 -3.99
CA THR A 167 -40.74 28.31 -4.18
C THR A 167 -39.34 28.04 -3.59
N LEU A 168 -39.23 27.16 -2.58
CA LEU A 168 -37.97 26.71 -2.00
C LEU A 168 -37.80 25.19 -2.19
N ARG A 169 -36.67 24.78 -2.77
CA ARG A 169 -36.25 23.38 -2.82
C ARG A 169 -35.57 23.02 -1.50
N THR A 170 -36.06 21.99 -0.81
CA THR A 170 -35.34 21.38 0.31
C THR A 170 -34.09 20.67 -0.23
N PRO A 171 -32.90 20.84 0.37
CA PRO A 171 -31.70 20.11 -0.06
C PRO A 171 -31.82 18.62 0.28
N SER A 172 -31.12 17.78 -0.49
CA SER A 172 -30.95 16.37 -0.14
C SER A 172 -30.02 16.26 1.06
N THR A 173 -30.19 15.22 1.88
CA THR A 173 -29.31 14.96 3.05
C THR A 173 -28.84 13.51 3.06
N ALA A 174 -27.67 13.26 3.68
CA ALA A 174 -27.16 11.91 3.85
C ALA A 174 -26.52 11.67 5.21
N ALA A 175 -26.68 10.45 5.71
CA ALA A 175 -26.01 9.96 6.91
C ALA A 175 -25.24 8.68 6.59
N VAL A 176 -23.96 8.67 6.93
CA VAL A 176 -23.02 7.58 6.71
C VAL A 176 -22.54 7.08 8.06
N LEU A 177 -22.82 5.81 8.35
CA LEU A 177 -22.27 5.10 9.50
C LEU A 177 -21.15 4.19 9.02
N LEU A 178 -19.98 4.28 9.65
CA LEU A 178 -18.80 3.50 9.32
C LEU A 178 -18.46 2.54 10.46
N ASP A 179 -18.33 1.26 10.16
CA ASP A 179 -17.66 0.30 11.04
C ASP A 179 -16.20 0.20 10.63
N LEU A 180 -15.29 0.60 11.52
CA LEU A 180 -13.86 0.64 11.24
C LEU A 180 -13.18 -0.65 11.68
N VAL A 181 -12.05 -0.96 11.04
CA VAL A 181 -11.17 -2.04 11.50
C VAL A 181 -10.62 -1.67 12.89
N PRO A 182 -10.65 -2.58 13.89
CA PRO A 182 -10.15 -2.33 15.24
C PRO A 182 -8.72 -1.80 15.22
N GLY A 183 -8.48 -0.71 15.94
CA GLY A 183 -7.17 -0.05 16.00
C GLY A 183 -6.81 0.78 14.76
N LYS A 184 -7.68 0.88 13.74
CA LYS A 184 -7.54 1.85 12.65
C LYS A 184 -8.45 3.04 12.86
N GLU A 185 -7.89 4.23 12.64
CA GLU A 185 -8.64 5.47 12.52
C GLU A 185 -8.61 5.96 11.07
N LEU A 186 -9.68 6.62 10.64
CA LEU A 186 -9.72 7.24 9.32
C LEU A 186 -9.09 8.64 9.40
N GLY A 187 -8.15 8.92 8.50
CA GLY A 187 -7.60 10.25 8.34
C GLY A 187 -8.65 11.25 7.85
N ARG A 188 -8.45 12.52 8.20
CA ARG A 188 -9.36 13.63 7.81
C ARG A 188 -9.59 13.72 6.30
N ASP A 189 -8.56 13.52 5.50
CA ASP A 189 -8.65 13.55 4.03
C ASP A 189 -9.51 12.41 3.49
N THR A 190 -9.44 11.24 4.12
CA THR A 190 -10.31 10.10 3.77
C THR A 190 -11.76 10.40 4.10
N VAL A 191 -12.03 11.01 5.27
CA VAL A 191 -13.39 11.43 5.65
C VAL A 191 -13.94 12.50 4.70
N ARG A 192 -13.13 13.51 4.34
CA ARG A 192 -13.48 14.50 3.29
C ARG A 192 -13.77 13.83 1.95
N GLY A 193 -12.95 12.84 1.58
CA GLY A 193 -13.15 12.04 0.37
C GLY A 193 -14.49 11.32 0.37
N ILE A 194 -14.86 10.68 1.48
CA ILE A 194 -16.16 10.01 1.65
C ILE A 194 -17.32 11.01 1.54
N MET A 195 -17.24 12.15 2.23
CA MET A 195 -18.27 13.19 2.15
C MET A 195 -18.48 13.70 0.72
N ASN A 196 -17.38 14.00 0.02
CA ASN A 196 -17.42 14.48 -1.35
C ASN A 196 -17.92 13.42 -2.34
N LEU A 197 -17.56 12.14 -2.13
CA LEU A 197 -18.06 11.03 -2.92
C LEU A 197 -19.58 10.94 -2.81
N VAL A 198 -20.10 10.96 -1.58
CA VAL A 198 -21.55 10.86 -1.33
C VAL A 198 -22.29 12.08 -1.89
N ALA A 199 -21.79 13.30 -1.60
CA ALA A 199 -22.39 14.53 -2.09
C ALA A 199 -22.47 14.59 -3.61
N ARG A 200 -21.40 14.17 -4.31
CA ARG A 200 -21.37 14.16 -5.79
C ARG A 200 -22.15 13.02 -6.42
N SER A 201 -22.49 11.98 -5.65
CA SER A 201 -23.25 10.83 -6.14
C SER A 201 -24.77 11.01 -6.01
N VAL A 202 -25.23 12.01 -5.25
CA VAL A 202 -26.65 12.27 -4.99
C VAL A 202 -27.03 13.65 -5.52
N GLU A 203 -28.13 13.72 -6.26
CA GLU A 203 -28.65 14.99 -6.78
C GLU A 203 -29.06 15.92 -5.63
N GLY A 204 -28.63 17.19 -5.70
CA GLY A 204 -29.01 18.23 -4.74
C GLY A 204 -28.42 18.06 -3.34
N LEU A 205 -27.38 17.24 -3.17
CA LEU A 205 -26.69 17.03 -1.90
C LEU A 205 -25.39 17.85 -1.84
N SER A 206 -25.24 18.68 -0.81
CA SER A 206 -23.98 19.40 -0.52
C SER A 206 -23.08 18.56 0.39
N PRO A 207 -21.74 18.67 0.32
CA PRO A 207 -20.84 18.05 1.31
C PRO A 207 -21.16 18.43 2.75
N ASP A 208 -21.66 19.64 2.99
CA ASP A 208 -22.04 20.12 4.33
C ASP A 208 -23.26 19.41 4.93
N ASP A 209 -24.11 18.84 4.06
CA ASP A 209 -25.32 18.08 4.39
C ASP A 209 -25.07 16.56 4.52
N VAL A 210 -23.79 16.15 4.49
CA VAL A 210 -23.35 14.77 4.72
C VAL A 210 -22.80 14.62 6.13
N THR A 211 -23.44 13.76 6.92
CA THR A 211 -22.96 13.40 8.26
C THR A 211 -22.26 12.06 8.23
N VAL A 212 -21.05 12.00 8.81
CA VAL A 212 -20.23 10.77 8.86
C VAL A 212 -19.91 10.46 10.31
N MET A 213 -20.30 9.28 10.77
CA MET A 213 -20.14 8.80 12.15
C MET A 213 -19.51 7.41 12.16
N ASP A 214 -18.72 7.09 13.19
CA ASP A 214 -18.21 5.74 13.43
C ASP A 214 -19.09 4.94 14.41
N THR A 215 -18.88 3.63 14.48
CA THR A 215 -19.60 2.73 15.41
C THR A 215 -19.34 3.01 16.89
N SER A 216 -18.29 3.79 17.22
CA SER A 216 -18.05 4.30 18.58
C SER A 216 -18.83 5.57 18.92
N GLY A 217 -19.62 6.11 17.98
CA GLY A 217 -20.44 7.30 18.19
C GLY A 217 -19.70 8.62 17.99
N ARG A 218 -18.48 8.60 17.44
CA ARG A 218 -17.73 9.82 17.11
C ARG A 218 -18.18 10.36 15.75
N LEU A 219 -18.51 11.65 15.73
CA LEU A 219 -18.96 12.35 14.52
C LEU A 219 -17.77 12.91 13.75
N LEU A 220 -17.22 12.12 12.83
CA LEU A 220 -16.04 12.43 12.02
C LEU A 220 -16.23 13.67 11.13
N SER A 221 -17.46 13.94 10.69
CA SER A 221 -17.76 15.12 9.86
C SER A 221 -17.76 16.44 10.63
N GLN A 222 -18.01 16.44 11.95
CA GLN A 222 -18.02 17.66 12.76
C GLN A 222 -16.61 18.12 13.13
N GLU A 223 -15.65 17.20 13.29
CA GLU A 223 -14.23 17.53 13.48
C GLU A 223 -13.69 18.35 12.30
N LEU A 224 -14.08 17.99 11.06
CA LEU A 224 -13.77 18.77 9.85
C LEU A 224 -14.40 20.17 9.86
N ARG A 225 -15.64 20.30 10.35
CA ARG A 225 -16.41 21.54 10.31
C ARG A 225 -15.99 22.53 11.40
N ASN A 226 -15.62 22.04 12.57
CA ASN A 226 -15.07 22.85 13.66
C ASN A 226 -13.70 23.44 13.29
N ASP A 227 -12.94 22.76 12.42
CA ASP A 227 -11.72 23.30 11.81
C ASP A 227 -12.05 24.53 10.93
N ALA A 228 -13.06 24.44 10.08
CA ALA A 228 -13.42 25.53 9.15
C ALA A 228 -13.94 26.81 9.84
N LEU A 229 -14.55 26.70 11.02
CA LEU A 229 -15.22 27.80 11.74
C LEU A 229 -14.33 28.51 12.79
N GLY A 230 -13.01 28.27 12.78
CA GLY A 230 -12.05 29.01 13.62
C GLY A 230 -11.23 28.15 14.59
N GLY A 231 -11.56 26.87 14.76
CA GLY A 231 -10.69 25.89 15.42
C GLY A 231 -9.55 25.37 14.52
N GLY A 232 -9.68 25.58 13.21
CA GLY A 232 -8.75 25.03 12.21
C GLY A 232 -7.72 26.00 11.68
N ALA A 233 -7.83 27.29 12.01
CA ALA A 233 -6.70 28.19 11.81
C ALA A 233 -5.49 27.74 12.65
N THR A 234 -5.72 27.24 13.87
CA THR A 234 -4.66 26.72 14.75
C THR A 234 -4.19 25.33 14.36
N THR A 235 -5.08 24.43 13.91
CA THR A 235 -4.67 23.10 13.40
C THR A 235 -3.97 23.20 12.05
N ALA A 236 -4.44 24.05 11.13
CA ALA A 236 -3.78 24.30 9.85
C ALA A 236 -2.43 25.01 10.04
N ALA A 237 -2.35 25.95 10.98
CA ALA A 237 -1.08 26.53 11.41
C ALA A 237 -0.11 25.46 11.91
N PHE A 238 -0.56 24.57 12.80
CA PHE A 238 0.26 23.47 13.32
C PHE A 238 0.67 22.46 12.24
N GLU A 239 -0.23 22.14 11.32
CA GLU A 239 0.11 21.30 10.17
C GLU A 239 1.15 21.96 9.29
N MET A 240 1.05 23.27 9.04
CA MET A 240 1.99 24.01 8.23
C MET A 240 3.36 24.09 8.90
N THR A 241 3.42 24.37 10.21
CA THR A 241 4.69 24.32 10.97
C THR A 241 5.29 22.91 10.91
N SER A 242 4.50 21.87 11.16
CA SER A 242 4.98 20.48 11.14
C SER A 242 5.45 20.02 9.75
N ARG A 243 4.85 20.52 8.67
CA ARG A 243 5.31 20.23 7.30
C ARG A 243 6.66 20.89 7.02
N VAL A 244 6.81 22.17 7.37
CA VAL A 244 8.08 22.91 7.21
C VAL A 244 9.18 22.24 8.04
N GLU A 245 8.92 21.89 9.30
CA GLU A 245 9.88 21.21 10.17
C GLU A 245 10.35 19.89 9.58
N ARG A 246 9.42 19.00 9.18
CA ARG A 246 9.76 17.71 8.56
C ARG A 246 10.51 17.85 7.24
N GLU A 247 10.17 18.84 6.43
CA GLU A 247 10.87 19.12 5.18
C GLU A 247 12.32 19.55 5.45
N LEU A 248 12.55 20.47 6.39
CA LEU A 248 13.88 20.91 6.79
C LEU A 248 14.69 19.76 7.41
N GLU A 249 14.07 18.94 8.26
CA GLU A 249 14.69 17.73 8.82
C GLU A 249 15.12 16.74 7.73
N SER A 250 14.25 16.45 6.76
CA SER A 250 14.57 15.56 5.65
C SER A 250 15.72 16.09 4.78
N ARG A 251 15.77 17.41 4.54
CA ARG A 251 16.86 18.04 3.79
C ARG A 251 18.19 17.96 4.55
N LEU A 252 18.17 18.15 5.87
CA LEU A 252 19.36 17.97 6.72
C LEU A 252 19.87 16.54 6.69
N LEU A 253 18.98 15.57 6.90
CA LEU A 253 19.34 14.16 6.86
C LEU A 253 19.91 13.78 5.49
N ALA A 254 19.30 14.24 4.39
CA ALA A 254 19.82 13.98 3.04
C ALA A 254 21.22 14.58 2.80
N THR A 255 21.53 15.70 3.45
CA THR A 255 22.84 16.37 3.34
C THR A 255 23.92 15.69 4.19
N LEU A 256 23.56 15.25 5.40
CA LEU A 256 24.52 14.70 6.38
C LEU A 256 24.74 13.19 6.24
N THR A 257 23.74 12.45 5.75
CA THR A 257 23.80 10.97 5.62
C THR A 257 24.95 10.48 4.74
N PRO A 258 25.28 11.09 3.57
CA PRO A 258 26.38 10.62 2.74
C PRO A 258 27.76 10.70 3.41
N VAL A 259 27.94 11.64 4.34
CA VAL A 259 29.23 11.86 5.04
C VAL A 259 29.33 11.03 6.30
N LEU A 260 28.24 10.91 7.06
CA LEU A 260 28.23 10.31 8.40
C LEU A 260 27.69 8.86 8.42
N GLY A 261 27.01 8.43 7.35
CA GLY A 261 26.39 7.12 7.22
C GLY A 261 24.95 7.05 7.75
N PRO A 262 24.13 6.12 7.25
CA PRO A 262 22.76 5.95 7.68
C PRO A 262 22.70 5.54 9.16
N GLY A 263 21.79 6.15 9.94
CA GLY A 263 21.61 5.85 11.36
C GLY A 263 22.63 6.51 12.31
N ASN A 264 23.64 7.22 11.78
CA ASN A 264 24.65 7.90 12.58
C ASN A 264 24.35 9.38 12.85
N VAL A 265 23.19 9.87 12.41
CA VAL A 265 22.79 11.27 12.54
C VAL A 265 21.32 11.34 12.92
N VAL A 266 21.02 12.14 13.92
CA VAL A 266 19.65 12.54 14.28
C VAL A 266 19.59 14.06 14.22
N CYS A 267 18.64 14.58 13.46
CA CYS A 267 18.40 16.01 13.33
C CYS A 267 16.99 16.31 13.82
N GLN A 268 16.84 17.40 14.56
CA GLN A 268 15.54 17.96 14.90
C GLN A 268 15.53 19.44 14.56
N VAL A 269 14.50 19.88 13.85
CA VAL A 269 14.33 21.28 13.46
C VAL A 269 13.01 21.77 14.04
N ARG A 270 13.09 22.87 14.77
CA ARG A 270 11.92 23.61 15.23
C ARG A 270 11.84 24.94 14.49
N ALA A 271 10.69 25.22 13.89
CA ALA A 271 10.47 26.45 13.13
C ALA A 271 9.34 27.27 13.74
N THR A 272 9.63 28.53 14.08
CA THR A 272 8.57 29.48 14.42
C THR A 272 8.17 30.22 13.15
N LEU A 273 6.92 30.05 12.71
CA LEU A 273 6.37 30.74 11.55
C LEU A 273 5.60 31.98 11.98
N ASN A 274 5.66 33.04 11.18
CA ASN A 274 4.71 34.13 11.24
C ASN A 274 3.45 33.72 10.47
N LEU A 275 2.33 33.63 11.19
CA LEU A 275 1.04 33.18 10.66
C LEU A 275 0.07 34.35 10.45
N ASP A 276 0.54 35.58 10.65
CA ASP A 276 -0.27 36.77 10.49
C ASP A 276 -0.45 37.08 9.01
N GLN A 277 -1.70 37.19 8.57
CA GLN A 277 -2.03 37.73 7.27
C GLN A 277 -2.21 39.24 7.41
N VAL A 278 -1.24 40.02 6.91
CA VAL A 278 -1.27 41.48 7.02
C VAL A 278 -1.51 42.08 5.64
N ARG A 279 -2.55 42.92 5.53
CA ARG A 279 -2.82 43.73 4.35
C ARG A 279 -2.31 45.14 4.61
N ILE A 280 -1.24 45.53 3.90
CA ILE A 280 -0.67 46.87 3.98
C ILE A 280 -1.16 47.64 2.76
N VAL A 281 -1.87 48.74 2.99
CA VAL A 281 -2.31 49.67 1.95
C VAL A 281 -1.49 50.94 2.13
N ASP A 282 -0.59 51.20 1.18
CA ASP A 282 0.24 52.40 1.16
C ASP A 282 -0.24 53.35 0.07
N ASP A 283 -0.57 54.58 0.44
CA ASP A 283 -1.08 55.62 -0.45
C ASP A 283 -0.03 56.72 -0.56
N GLU A 284 0.76 56.69 -1.63
CA GLU A 284 1.76 57.71 -1.92
C GLU A 284 1.16 58.78 -2.84
N TYR A 285 1.23 60.04 -2.42
CA TYR A 285 0.80 61.20 -3.21
C TYR A 285 2.04 61.95 -3.68
N THR A 286 2.27 61.99 -4.99
CA THR A 286 3.37 62.76 -5.58
C THR A 286 2.84 63.99 -6.34
N SER A 287 3.47 65.13 -6.07
CA SER A 287 3.12 66.44 -6.62
C SER A 287 4.27 67.04 -7.45
N ASP A 288 5.19 66.24 -7.98
CA ASP A 288 6.30 66.73 -8.80
C ASP A 288 6.08 66.47 -10.30
N PRO A 289 6.00 67.51 -11.17
CA PRO A 289 5.85 68.94 -10.88
C PRO A 289 4.36 69.35 -10.76
N GLN A 290 4.02 69.99 -9.63
CA GLN A 290 2.74 70.55 -9.12
C GLN A 290 1.42 69.81 -9.33
N GLY A 291 1.43 68.60 -9.91
CA GLY A 291 0.21 67.92 -10.31
C GLY A 291 -0.44 68.57 -11.54
N VAL A 292 -1.45 67.93 -12.10
CA VAL A 292 -2.16 68.44 -13.28
C VAL A 292 -3.24 69.41 -12.82
N LEU A 293 -3.27 70.62 -13.37
CA LEU A 293 -4.34 71.59 -13.08
C LEU A 293 -5.71 71.00 -13.47
N ARG A 294 -6.60 70.83 -12.50
CA ARG A 294 -7.98 70.33 -12.71
C ARG A 294 -8.94 71.45 -13.08
N SER A 295 -8.88 72.56 -12.33
CA SER A 295 -9.77 73.70 -12.49
C SER A 295 -9.14 74.94 -11.88
N THR A 296 -9.30 76.07 -12.56
CA THR A 296 -8.98 77.39 -12.03
C THR A 296 -10.22 78.26 -12.11
N GLN A 297 -10.61 78.89 -11.01
CA GLN A 297 -11.69 79.87 -10.97
C GLN A 297 -11.11 81.19 -10.50
N GLN A 298 -11.15 82.18 -11.39
CA GLN A 298 -10.70 83.54 -11.09
C GLN A 298 -11.89 84.49 -11.13
N VAL A 299 -12.19 85.10 -10.00
CA VAL A 299 -13.19 86.16 -9.87
C VAL A 299 -12.45 87.48 -9.73
N THR A 300 -12.55 88.34 -10.74
CA THR A 300 -12.01 89.70 -10.69
C THR A 300 -13.16 90.69 -10.62
N GLU A 301 -13.34 91.30 -9.46
CA GLU A 301 -14.24 92.44 -9.28
C GLU A 301 -13.46 93.72 -9.48
N THR A 302 -13.84 94.48 -10.50
CA THR A 302 -13.28 95.81 -10.76
C THR A 302 -14.40 96.83 -10.70
N TYR A 303 -14.29 97.79 -9.78
CA TYR A 303 -15.20 98.92 -9.67
C TYR A 303 -14.43 100.19 -10.02
N GLN A 304 -14.94 100.91 -11.02
CA GLN A 304 -14.49 102.25 -11.37
C GLN A 304 -15.72 103.15 -11.39
N GLY A 305 -15.76 104.13 -10.48
CA GLY A 305 -16.87 105.06 -10.36
C GLY A 305 -16.40 106.45 -10.01
N THR A 306 -17.13 107.46 -10.47
CA THR A 306 -17.01 108.85 -10.01
C THR A 306 -18.04 109.10 -8.92
N GLY A 307 -17.61 109.00 -7.66
CA GLY A 307 -18.44 109.22 -6.49
C GLY A 307 -17.60 109.69 -5.31
N THR A 308 -18.20 110.49 -4.44
CA THR A 308 -17.58 111.07 -3.24
C THR A 308 -17.02 109.95 -2.35
N PRO A 309 -15.75 110.02 -1.91
CA PRO A 309 -15.23 109.00 -1.01
C PRO A 309 -16.03 109.06 0.30
N VAL A 310 -16.69 107.95 0.65
CA VAL A 310 -17.21 107.77 2.01
C VAL A 310 -16.00 107.54 2.90
N GLY A 311 -15.47 108.65 3.42
CA GLY A 311 -14.48 108.67 4.48
C GLY A 311 -15.10 108.10 5.75
N GLY A 312 -14.58 106.96 6.18
CA GLY A 312 -15.03 106.30 7.40
C GLY A 312 -14.21 105.05 7.64
N VAL A 313 -12.95 105.21 8.02
CA VAL A 313 -12.19 104.11 8.64
C VAL A 313 -12.69 104.03 10.08
N ALA A 314 -13.49 103.00 10.39
CA ALA A 314 -13.78 102.66 11.77
C ALA A 314 -12.55 101.99 12.39
N GLY A 315 -11.72 102.77 13.07
CA GLY A 315 -10.60 102.21 13.84
C GLY A 315 -9.51 103.22 14.20
N GLY A 316 -9.70 103.95 15.29
CA GLY A 316 -8.63 104.74 15.91
C GLY A 316 -9.19 105.93 16.69
N LEU A 317 -8.99 105.94 18.00
CA LEU A 317 -9.34 107.02 18.92
C LEU A 317 -8.49 108.26 18.62
N ASP A 318 -8.91 109.11 17.68
CA ASP A 318 -8.53 110.53 17.66
C ASP A 318 -9.50 111.34 16.80
N VAL A 319 -9.77 112.57 17.25
CA VAL A 319 -10.89 113.46 16.89
C VAL A 319 -11.13 113.58 15.37
N PRO A 320 -12.39 113.44 14.86
CA PRO A 320 -12.66 113.49 13.43
C PRO A 320 -12.50 114.92 12.88
N THR A 321 -11.49 115.11 12.02
CA THR A 321 -11.31 116.32 11.22
C THR A 321 -12.12 116.20 9.92
N TYR A 322 -12.99 117.17 9.63
CA TYR A 322 -13.78 117.21 8.40
C TYR A 322 -12.99 117.94 7.30
N GLY A 323 -12.38 117.19 6.39
CA GLY A 323 -11.79 117.70 5.15
C GLY A 323 -12.83 117.80 4.03
N THR A 324 -12.75 118.87 3.23
CA THR A 324 -13.67 119.20 2.13
C THR A 324 -13.60 118.21 0.96
N ALA A 325 -14.77 117.91 0.37
CA ALA A 325 -14.95 116.93 -0.71
C ALA A 325 -14.32 117.37 -2.04
N GLY A 326 -13.21 116.72 -2.43
CA GLY A 326 -12.68 116.75 -3.79
C GLY A 326 -13.21 115.57 -4.62
N GLN A 327 -13.55 115.82 -5.89
CA GLN A 327 -13.87 114.75 -6.84
C GLN A 327 -12.59 113.95 -7.16
N GLY A 328 -12.51 112.72 -6.65
CA GLY A 328 -11.47 111.74 -6.99
C GLY A 328 -12.11 110.48 -7.55
N GLN A 329 -11.54 109.92 -8.62
CA GLN A 329 -11.92 108.59 -9.10
C GLN A 329 -11.58 107.54 -8.03
N SER A 330 -12.55 106.71 -7.67
CA SER A 330 -12.32 105.54 -6.81
C SER A 330 -12.19 104.31 -7.70
N GLN A 331 -11.04 103.65 -7.62
CA GLN A 331 -10.78 102.37 -8.28
C GLN A 331 -10.63 101.30 -7.19
N TYR A 332 -11.50 100.29 -7.23
CA TYR A 332 -11.40 99.09 -6.40
C TYR A 332 -11.19 97.89 -7.32
N GLN A 333 -10.22 97.05 -6.97
CA GLN A 333 -9.97 95.80 -7.67
C GLN A 333 -9.77 94.70 -6.64
N ARG A 334 -10.58 93.65 -6.72
CA ARG A 334 -10.43 92.40 -5.96
C ARG A 334 -10.27 91.25 -6.95
N THR A 335 -9.19 90.50 -6.80
CA THR A 335 -8.98 89.26 -7.55
C THR A 335 -8.95 88.10 -6.56
N GLU A 336 -9.83 87.13 -6.75
CA GLU A 336 -9.90 85.88 -6.00
C GLU A 336 -9.65 84.72 -6.96
N THR A 337 -8.59 83.93 -6.72
CA THR A 337 -8.21 82.80 -7.57
C THR A 337 -8.22 81.52 -6.75
N ILE A 338 -9.03 80.54 -7.17
CA ILE A 338 -9.09 79.20 -6.60
C ILE A 338 -8.53 78.23 -7.65
N THR A 339 -7.46 77.52 -7.32
CA THR A 339 -6.78 76.59 -8.22
C THR A 339 -6.78 75.20 -7.62
N ASN A 340 -7.42 74.24 -8.30
CA ASN A 340 -7.49 72.84 -7.90
C ASN A 340 -6.52 72.01 -8.75
N TYR A 341 -5.69 71.20 -8.10
CA TYR A 341 -4.76 70.28 -8.74
C TYR A 341 -5.20 68.83 -8.53
N GLU A 342 -5.08 68.00 -9.57
CA GLU A 342 -5.05 66.54 -9.41
C GLU A 342 -3.60 66.12 -9.15
N VAL A 343 -3.37 65.49 -8.00
CA VAL A 343 -2.07 64.91 -7.66
C VAL A 343 -2.03 63.45 -8.07
N ASN A 344 -0.86 62.96 -8.47
CA ASN A 344 -0.70 61.55 -8.77
C ASN A 344 -0.82 60.76 -7.47
N ARG A 345 -1.73 59.78 -7.43
CA ARG A 345 -1.86 58.82 -6.33
C ARG A 345 -1.35 57.47 -6.78
N ARG A 346 -0.40 56.91 -6.04
CA ARG A 346 0.04 55.52 -6.17
C ARG A 346 -0.42 54.75 -4.94
N THR A 347 -1.44 53.92 -5.12
CA THR A 347 -1.86 52.96 -4.10
C THR A 347 -1.10 51.66 -4.31
N THR A 348 -0.26 51.29 -3.35
CA THR A 348 0.41 50.00 -3.33
C THR A 348 -0.27 49.11 -2.29
N GLU A 349 -0.93 48.06 -2.75
CA GLU A 349 -1.51 47.05 -1.88
C GLU A 349 -0.55 45.87 -1.76
N THR A 350 -0.01 45.66 -0.56
CA THR A 350 0.85 44.51 -0.24
C THR A 350 0.11 43.56 0.68
N ILE A 351 -0.12 42.34 0.19
CA ILE A 351 -0.67 41.24 1.00
C ILE A 351 0.51 40.39 1.47
N VAL A 352 0.83 40.47 2.76
CA VAL A 352 1.83 39.60 3.38
C VAL A 352 1.19 38.25 3.61
N THR A 353 1.69 37.23 2.92
CA THR A 353 1.21 35.85 3.05
C THR A 353 1.74 35.23 4.35
N PRO A 354 0.89 34.51 5.10
CA PRO A 354 1.34 33.76 6.27
C PRO A 354 2.27 32.61 5.87
N GLY A 355 3.21 32.26 6.75
CA GLY A 355 4.17 31.17 6.56
C GLY A 355 5.63 31.61 6.41
N THR A 356 5.96 32.89 6.59
CA THR A 356 7.36 33.33 6.65
C THR A 356 8.02 32.80 7.92
N ILE A 357 9.27 32.32 7.82
CA ILE A 357 9.97 31.75 8.97
C ILE A 357 10.54 32.88 9.82
N LYS A 358 10.08 32.98 11.08
CA LYS A 358 10.57 33.97 12.05
C LYS A 358 11.95 33.58 12.57
N ASN A 359 12.08 32.35 13.08
CA ASN A 359 13.35 31.79 13.52
C ASN A 359 13.37 30.26 13.42
N LEU A 360 14.59 29.71 13.42
CA LEU A 360 14.88 28.28 13.39
C LEU A 360 15.71 27.89 14.62
N SER A 361 15.36 26.77 15.24
CA SER A 361 16.18 26.12 16.26
C SER A 361 16.51 24.71 15.79
N VAL A 362 17.81 24.45 15.60
CA VAL A 362 18.30 23.23 14.97
C VAL A 362 19.19 22.49 15.95
N ALA A 363 18.86 21.23 16.20
CA ALA A 363 19.69 20.31 16.97
C ALA A 363 20.16 19.18 16.07
N VAL A 364 21.47 18.97 16.02
CA VAL A 364 22.09 17.88 15.26
C VAL A 364 22.91 17.03 16.21
N MET A 365 22.57 15.75 16.29
CA MET A 365 23.29 14.75 17.07
C MET A 365 24.00 13.79 16.12
N VAL A 366 25.26 13.49 16.41
CA VAL A 366 26.09 12.59 15.61
C VAL A 366 26.58 11.44 16.49
N ASN A 367 26.49 10.21 15.97
CA ASN A 367 26.88 8.95 16.62
C ASN A 367 28.41 8.76 16.72
N LYS A 368 29.11 9.78 17.20
CA LYS A 368 30.57 9.79 17.40
C LYS A 368 30.94 10.97 18.29
N GLU A 369 31.99 10.83 19.08
CA GLU A 369 32.65 12.02 19.68
C GLU A 369 33.21 12.91 18.57
N LEU A 370 32.87 14.19 18.62
CA LEU A 370 33.30 15.20 17.64
C LEU A 370 34.45 16.03 18.23
N ASP A 371 35.54 16.12 17.49
CA ASP A 371 36.56 17.14 17.64
C ASP A 371 36.03 18.52 17.24
N ASP A 372 36.67 19.58 17.73
CA ASP A 372 36.21 20.95 17.51
C ASP A 372 36.22 21.35 16.02
N ASP A 373 37.15 20.82 15.23
CA ASP A 373 37.23 21.05 13.79
C ASP A 373 36.06 20.40 13.04
N SER A 374 35.78 19.12 13.30
CA SER A 374 34.60 18.44 12.71
C SER A 374 33.30 19.09 13.16
N ARG A 375 33.19 19.55 14.41
CA ARG A 375 32.01 20.28 14.90
C ARG A 375 31.79 21.57 14.13
N SER A 376 32.85 22.34 13.88
CA SER A 376 32.79 23.58 13.08
C SER A 376 32.36 23.30 11.63
N LEU A 377 32.92 22.27 11.00
CA LEU A 377 32.61 21.90 9.62
C LEU A 377 31.15 21.46 9.46
N ILE A 378 30.64 20.63 10.38
CA ILE A 378 29.23 20.21 10.38
C ILE A 378 28.32 21.42 10.64
N THR A 379 28.70 22.32 11.55
CA THR A 379 27.94 23.54 11.83
C THR A 379 27.83 24.41 10.57
N GLN A 380 28.92 24.59 9.81
CA GLN A 380 28.92 25.33 8.55
C GLN A 380 28.05 24.65 7.48
N ALA A 381 28.15 23.33 7.34
CA ALA A 381 27.34 22.57 6.39
C ALA A 381 25.84 22.70 6.69
N VAL A 382 25.44 22.61 7.96
CA VAL A 382 24.05 22.78 8.41
C VAL A 382 23.57 24.22 8.19
N THR A 383 24.43 25.20 8.47
CA THR A 383 24.15 26.63 8.25
C THR A 383 23.87 26.92 6.78
N ALA A 384 24.71 26.40 5.87
CA ALA A 384 24.54 26.55 4.44
C ALA A 384 23.31 25.78 3.90
N ALA A 385 23.03 24.59 4.42
CA ALA A 385 21.92 23.75 3.96
C ALA A 385 20.53 24.34 4.31
N LEU A 386 20.41 24.99 5.48
CA LEU A 386 19.16 25.58 5.94
C LEU A 386 19.02 27.07 5.59
N GLY A 387 20.11 27.72 5.19
CA GLY A 387 20.15 29.18 5.03
C GLY A 387 19.90 29.90 6.36
N LEU A 388 20.56 29.45 7.43
CA LEU A 388 20.40 30.10 8.74
C LEU A 388 20.91 31.53 8.67
N ASP A 389 20.11 32.45 9.20
CA ASP A 389 20.41 33.88 9.20
C ASP A 389 20.57 34.39 10.64
N PRO A 390 21.74 34.94 11.02
CA PRO A 390 21.93 35.56 12.33
C PRO A 390 20.93 36.68 12.62
N LEU A 391 20.45 37.39 11.59
CA LEU A 391 19.46 38.47 11.73
C LEU A 391 18.07 37.94 12.12
N ARG A 392 17.80 36.65 11.86
CA ARG A 392 16.54 35.97 12.20
C ARG A 392 16.58 35.26 13.56
N GLU A 393 17.65 35.48 14.34
CA GLU A 393 17.87 34.84 15.65
C GLU A 393 17.90 33.30 15.59
N ASP A 394 18.34 32.75 14.46
CA ASP A 394 18.46 31.31 14.27
C ASP A 394 19.53 30.71 15.21
N ARG A 395 19.26 29.53 15.77
CA ARG A 395 20.15 28.83 16.70
C ARG A 395 20.48 27.42 16.22
N ILE A 396 21.75 27.06 16.34
CA ILE A 396 22.25 25.73 16.00
C ILE A 396 23.02 25.12 17.17
N SER A 397 22.78 23.84 17.45
CA SER A 397 23.53 23.03 18.41
C SER A 397 23.94 21.71 17.77
N VAL A 398 25.25 21.44 17.75
CA VAL A 398 25.81 20.20 17.22
C VAL A 398 26.48 19.44 18.36
N ILE A 399 25.98 18.23 18.64
CA ILE A 399 26.44 17.37 19.75
C ILE A 399 26.91 16.04 19.18
N GLY A 400 28.11 15.61 19.55
CA GLY A 400 28.63 14.30 19.22
C GLY A 400 28.56 13.39 20.44
N MET A 401 27.80 12.30 20.36
CA MET A 401 27.74 11.28 21.41
C MET A 401 27.39 9.91 20.84
N PRO A 402 27.91 8.81 21.40
CA PRO A 402 27.56 7.46 20.95
C PRO A 402 26.08 7.15 21.22
N PHE A 403 25.39 6.58 20.23
CA PHE A 403 23.99 6.19 20.31
C PHE A 403 23.85 4.76 20.86
N ASP A 404 22.75 4.49 21.56
CA ASP A 404 22.40 3.15 22.03
C ASP A 404 21.91 2.30 20.85
N THR A 405 22.64 1.22 20.56
CA THR A 405 22.39 0.29 19.44
C THR A 405 21.75 -1.03 19.87
N SER A 406 21.48 -1.21 21.16
CA SER A 406 20.96 -2.46 21.75
C SER A 406 19.68 -2.98 21.09
N LEU A 407 18.79 -2.09 20.64
CA LEU A 407 17.53 -2.45 20.01
C LEU A 407 17.71 -2.89 18.54
N ALA A 408 18.65 -2.29 17.82
CA ALA A 408 18.97 -2.67 16.44
C ALA A 408 19.59 -4.07 16.37
N ASP A 409 20.44 -4.42 17.35
CA ASP A 409 21.05 -5.74 17.47
C ASP A 409 20.02 -6.85 17.73
N VAL A 410 18.96 -6.56 18.50
CA VAL A 410 17.85 -7.49 18.75
C VAL A 410 17.03 -7.74 17.48
N ILE A 411 16.78 -6.70 16.68
CA ILE A 411 16.04 -6.84 15.41
C ILE A 411 16.84 -7.65 14.39
N GLN A 412 18.16 -7.42 14.28
CA GLN A 412 19.02 -8.20 13.38
C GLN A 412 19.22 -9.64 13.86
N GLY A 413 19.27 -9.88 15.18
CA GLY A 413 19.36 -11.22 15.75
C GLY A 413 18.10 -12.09 15.54
N GLY A 414 16.94 -11.49 15.26
CA GLY A 414 15.66 -12.18 15.06
C GLY A 414 15.41 -12.71 13.64
N MET A 415 16.28 -12.41 12.66
CA MET A 415 16.09 -12.75 11.24
C MET A 415 17.03 -13.86 10.75
N THR A 416 17.21 -14.93 11.54
CA THR A 416 17.74 -16.18 11.00
C THR A 416 16.57 -17.06 10.55
N PRO A 417 16.39 -17.33 9.23
CA PRO A 417 15.32 -18.20 8.76
C PRO A 417 15.51 -19.62 9.33
N PRO A 418 14.45 -20.27 9.84
CA PRO A 418 14.56 -21.61 10.39
C PRO A 418 14.98 -22.59 9.28
N GLU A 419 16.10 -23.28 9.46
CA GLU A 419 16.50 -24.35 8.55
C GLU A 419 15.37 -25.39 8.42
N PRO A 420 15.05 -25.87 7.20
CA PRO A 420 14.05 -26.91 7.01
C PRO A 420 14.56 -28.22 7.63
N SER A 421 14.13 -28.50 8.86
CA SER A 421 14.39 -29.76 9.53
C SER A 421 13.53 -30.86 8.92
N PHE A 422 14.06 -31.57 7.92
CA PHE A 422 13.46 -32.84 7.50
C PHE A 422 13.64 -33.85 8.65
N PRO A 423 12.56 -34.37 9.26
CA PRO A 423 12.69 -35.29 10.37
C PRO A 423 13.40 -36.56 9.88
N ARG A 424 14.52 -36.90 10.54
CA ARG A 424 15.45 -38.00 10.18
C ARG A 424 14.75 -39.35 9.94
N ILE A 425 13.53 -39.50 10.42
CA ILE A 425 12.68 -40.70 10.26
C ILE A 425 12.37 -41.05 8.79
N TYR A 426 12.24 -40.05 7.90
CA TYR A 426 12.00 -40.31 6.48
C TYR A 426 13.23 -40.87 5.75
N ILE A 427 14.44 -40.44 6.17
CA ILE A 427 15.70 -40.93 5.60
C ILE A 427 15.91 -42.40 5.98
N TYR A 428 15.63 -42.77 7.24
CA TYR A 428 15.70 -44.17 7.68
C TYR A 428 14.64 -45.05 7.00
N ALA A 429 13.43 -44.54 6.78
CA ALA A 429 12.37 -45.28 6.08
C ALA A 429 12.75 -45.62 4.62
N ILE A 430 13.36 -44.66 3.91
CA ILE A 430 13.82 -44.86 2.52
C ILE A 430 14.99 -45.86 2.47
N ALA A 431 15.93 -45.77 3.42
CA ALA A 431 17.07 -46.68 3.49
C ALA A 431 16.65 -48.14 3.75
N VAL A 432 15.66 -48.36 4.62
CA VAL A 432 15.13 -49.71 4.91
C VAL A 432 14.37 -50.28 3.72
N ALA A 433 13.59 -49.45 3.01
CA ALA A 433 12.89 -49.87 1.80
C ALA A 433 13.87 -50.28 0.68
N ALA A 434 14.95 -49.53 0.48
CA ALA A 434 16.00 -49.84 -0.49
C ALA A 434 16.73 -51.16 -0.14
N ALA A 435 17.03 -51.40 1.14
CA ALA A 435 17.69 -52.62 1.59
C ALA A 435 16.82 -53.89 1.35
N LEU A 436 15.50 -53.78 1.54
CA LEU A 436 14.57 -54.88 1.25
C LEU A 436 14.46 -55.18 -0.25
N ILE A 437 14.46 -54.15 -1.10
CA ILE A 437 14.46 -54.31 -2.57
C ILE A 437 15.77 -54.99 -3.03
N ILE A 438 16.92 -54.55 -2.52
CA ILE A 438 18.21 -55.15 -2.86
C ILE A 438 18.29 -56.60 -2.36
N GLY A 439 17.80 -56.90 -1.15
CA GLY A 439 17.76 -58.25 -0.60
C GLY A 439 16.89 -59.20 -1.42
N THR A 440 15.74 -58.74 -1.91
CA THR A 440 14.86 -59.55 -2.78
C THR A 440 15.49 -59.80 -4.15
N ILE A 441 16.18 -58.82 -4.74
CA ILE A 441 16.91 -58.98 -6.01
C ILE A 441 18.06 -59.99 -5.87
N ILE A 442 18.86 -59.91 -4.80
CA ILE A 442 19.96 -60.85 -4.55
C ILE A 442 19.43 -62.29 -4.38
N LEU A 443 18.31 -62.46 -3.66
CA LEU A 443 17.68 -63.76 -3.46
C LEU A 443 17.14 -64.36 -4.78
N LEU A 444 16.65 -63.52 -5.68
CA LEU A 444 16.18 -63.92 -7.02
C LEU A 444 17.36 -64.36 -7.90
N ILE A 445 18.49 -63.65 -7.84
CA ILE A 445 19.73 -64.00 -8.55
C ILE A 445 20.31 -65.32 -8.01
N MET A 446 20.33 -65.53 -6.69
CA MET A 446 20.78 -66.79 -6.09
C MET A 446 19.88 -67.97 -6.45
N ARG A 447 18.56 -67.77 -6.60
CA ARG A 447 17.66 -68.82 -7.10
C ARG A 447 17.92 -69.16 -8.57
N ARG A 448 18.22 -68.18 -9.42
CA ARG A 448 18.59 -68.43 -10.81
C ARG A 448 19.86 -69.28 -10.91
N ARG A 449 20.89 -68.97 -10.12
CA ARG A 449 22.14 -69.76 -10.11
C ARG A 449 22.00 -71.16 -9.51
N ARG A 450 21.01 -71.39 -8.63
CA ARG A 450 20.70 -72.74 -8.13
C ARG A 450 19.81 -73.56 -9.07
N ALA A 451 19.10 -72.92 -10.01
CA ALA A 451 18.29 -73.60 -11.01
C ALA A 451 19.11 -74.13 -12.20
N GLU A 452 20.34 -73.63 -12.41
CA GLU A 452 21.30 -74.13 -13.41
C GLU A 452 22.13 -75.33 -12.93
N ALA A 453 21.94 -75.81 -11.70
CA ALA A 453 22.72 -76.91 -11.14
C ALA A 453 21.93 -78.23 -11.10
N VAL A 454 21.45 -78.70 -12.25
CA VAL A 454 21.00 -80.10 -12.44
C VAL A 454 21.31 -80.56 -13.86
N GLU A 455 22.13 -81.63 -13.94
CA GLU A 455 22.37 -82.55 -15.06
C GLU A 455 23.39 -82.14 -16.15
N VAL A 456 24.60 -82.72 -16.11
CA VAL A 456 25.15 -83.71 -17.07
C VAL A 456 26.44 -84.34 -16.49
N ALA A 457 26.54 -85.68 -16.62
CA ALA A 457 27.61 -86.56 -16.13
C ALA A 457 28.89 -86.57 -17.04
N PRO A 458 30.03 -87.18 -16.62
CA PRO A 458 31.37 -86.76 -17.06
C PRO A 458 32.08 -87.65 -18.10
N GLU A 459 33.18 -87.07 -18.64
CA GLU A 459 34.38 -87.63 -19.33
C GLU A 459 34.34 -87.92 -20.85
N PRO A 460 35.49 -87.90 -21.58
CA PRO A 460 36.88 -87.59 -21.19
C PRO A 460 37.63 -86.54 -22.07
N LEU A 461 38.83 -86.19 -21.59
CA LEU A 461 39.89 -85.40 -22.24
C LEU A 461 40.34 -85.98 -23.58
N LEU A 462 40.54 -85.13 -24.60
CA LEU A 462 41.62 -85.25 -25.60
C LEU A 462 41.85 -83.91 -26.32
N VAL A 463 43.07 -83.39 -26.13
CA VAL A 463 44.03 -82.75 -27.06
C VAL A 463 43.55 -81.70 -28.10
N ALA A 464 44.29 -80.59 -28.04
CA ALA A 464 44.45 -79.47 -28.95
C ALA A 464 44.24 -79.69 -30.45
N GLU A 465 43.59 -78.72 -31.10
CA GLU A 465 43.99 -78.20 -32.41
C GLU A 465 43.47 -76.77 -32.62
N GLU A 466 44.15 -76.05 -33.52
CA GLU A 466 44.13 -74.62 -33.80
C GLU A 466 42.80 -74.00 -34.27
N ALA A 467 42.79 -72.67 -34.12
CA ALA A 467 41.84 -71.61 -34.50
C ALA A 467 40.91 -71.84 -35.72
N PRO A 468 39.81 -71.07 -35.77
CA PRO A 468 39.90 -69.82 -36.52
C PRO A 468 39.42 -68.58 -35.75
N SER A 469 40.02 -67.48 -36.18
CA SER A 469 40.00 -66.12 -35.67
C SER A 469 38.67 -65.38 -35.82
N LEU A 470 38.33 -64.59 -34.80
CA LEU A 470 37.48 -63.39 -34.93
C LEU A 470 38.22 -62.18 -34.34
N SER A 471 38.73 -61.35 -35.27
CA SER A 471 39.02 -59.90 -35.21
C SER A 471 39.70 -59.29 -33.96
N PRO A 472 40.97 -58.84 -34.05
CA PRO A 472 41.72 -58.18 -32.97
C PRO A 472 41.53 -56.65 -32.90
N ASP A 473 40.39 -56.10 -33.34
CA ASP A 473 40.26 -54.66 -33.58
C ASP A 473 39.45 -53.87 -32.52
N LEU A 474 38.88 -54.56 -31.52
CA LEU A 474 38.10 -53.91 -30.45
C LEU A 474 38.86 -53.72 -29.14
N LEU A 475 39.92 -54.51 -28.90
CA LEU A 475 40.72 -54.42 -27.68
C LEU A 475 41.76 -53.27 -27.73
N SER A 476 42.22 -52.92 -28.93
CA SER A 476 43.19 -51.85 -29.17
C SER A 476 42.56 -50.46 -28.97
N ARG A 477 41.32 -50.26 -29.43
CA ARG A 477 40.60 -48.98 -29.29
C ARG A 477 40.23 -48.64 -27.84
N GLN A 478 39.95 -49.63 -27.00
CA GLN A 478 39.67 -49.39 -25.58
C GLN A 478 40.92 -48.96 -24.80
N LYS A 479 42.08 -49.60 -25.05
CA LYS A 479 43.35 -49.22 -24.39
C LYS A 479 43.82 -47.82 -24.80
N VAL A 480 43.72 -47.48 -26.08
CA VAL A 480 44.09 -46.14 -26.57
C VAL A 480 43.21 -45.06 -25.94
N ARG A 481 41.91 -45.32 -25.73
CA ARG A 481 41.00 -44.38 -25.09
C ARG A 481 41.32 -44.18 -23.61
N GLU A 482 41.61 -45.25 -22.87
CA GLU A 482 42.02 -45.16 -21.46
C GLU A 482 43.35 -44.42 -21.29
N ASP A 483 44.32 -44.65 -22.18
CA ASP A 483 45.61 -43.98 -22.12
C ASP A 483 45.51 -42.47 -22.42
N ILE A 484 44.64 -42.06 -23.34
CA ILE A 484 44.38 -40.63 -23.63
C ILE A 484 43.68 -39.93 -22.46
N GLU A 485 42.68 -40.57 -21.83
CA GLU A 485 42.01 -40.02 -20.64
C GLU A 485 42.96 -39.86 -19.45
N ARG A 486 43.91 -40.80 -19.30
CA ARG A 486 44.92 -40.75 -18.25
C ARG A 486 45.94 -39.64 -18.50
N MET A 487 46.36 -39.44 -19.75
CA MET A 487 47.28 -38.36 -20.13
C MET A 487 46.65 -36.97 -20.02
N ALA A 488 45.35 -36.84 -20.34
CA ALA A 488 44.61 -35.58 -20.22
C ALA A 488 44.51 -35.06 -18.77
N ARG A 489 44.48 -35.97 -17.77
CA ARG A 489 44.48 -35.59 -16.35
C ARG A 489 45.85 -35.19 -15.81
N VAL A 490 46.92 -35.74 -16.37
CA VAL A 490 48.29 -35.56 -15.82
C VAL A 490 49.01 -34.37 -16.47
N ASN A 491 48.78 -34.09 -17.75
CA ASN A 491 49.45 -32.97 -18.43
C ASN A 491 48.59 -32.32 -19.53
N PRO A 492 47.61 -31.46 -19.17
CA PRO A 492 46.63 -30.92 -20.11
C PRO A 492 47.25 -30.06 -21.22
N ALA A 493 48.41 -29.46 -20.98
CA ALA A 493 49.11 -28.63 -21.96
C ALA A 493 49.70 -29.43 -23.15
N ALA A 494 50.11 -30.68 -22.93
CA ALA A 494 50.67 -31.53 -23.99
C ALA A 494 49.57 -32.09 -24.92
N VAL A 495 48.39 -32.40 -24.37
CA VAL A 495 47.23 -32.89 -25.14
C VAL A 495 46.64 -31.78 -26.00
N ALA A 496 46.60 -30.55 -25.50
CA ALA A 496 46.18 -29.39 -26.29
C ALA A 496 47.11 -29.11 -27.49
N ALA A 497 48.43 -29.34 -27.34
CA ALA A 497 49.37 -29.21 -28.45
C ALA A 497 49.14 -30.30 -29.53
N LEU A 498 48.85 -31.53 -29.12
CA LEU A 498 48.63 -32.66 -30.03
C LEU A 498 47.32 -32.53 -30.83
N ILE A 499 46.25 -32.06 -30.18
CA ILE A 499 44.98 -31.74 -30.85
C ILE A 499 45.15 -30.55 -31.80
N LYS A 500 45.98 -29.56 -31.44
CA LYS A 500 46.27 -28.42 -32.31
C LYS A 500 47.07 -28.84 -33.56
N THR A 501 47.97 -29.82 -33.45
CA THR A 501 48.67 -30.39 -34.61
C THR A 501 47.73 -31.19 -35.52
N TRP A 502 46.84 -31.99 -34.95
CA TRP A 502 45.86 -32.76 -35.73
C TRP A 502 44.81 -31.87 -36.42
N LEU A 503 44.39 -30.78 -35.78
CA LEU A 503 43.46 -29.83 -36.40
C LEU A 503 44.10 -29.00 -37.52
N LEU A 504 45.43 -28.94 -37.58
CA LEU A 504 46.19 -28.26 -38.64
C LEU A 504 46.55 -29.19 -39.81
N GLU A 505 46.42 -30.50 -39.65
CA GLU A 505 46.76 -31.51 -40.67
C GLU A 505 45.54 -31.91 -41.53
N ASP A 506 44.33 -31.57 -41.11
CA ASP A 506 43.07 -31.78 -41.86
C ASP A 506 42.73 -30.61 -42.83
N GLU A 507 43.64 -29.65 -43.06
CA GLU A 507 43.43 -28.49 -43.95
C GLU A 507 44.28 -28.48 -45.24
N TYR A 508 44.77 -29.63 -45.72
CA TYR A 508 45.36 -29.77 -47.07
C TYR A 508 44.84 -30.96 -47.86
#